data_AF-A0A3M1HXE6-F1
#
_entry.id   AF-A0A3M1HXE6-F1
#
_cell.length_a   1.000
_cell.length_b   1.000
_cell.length_c   1.000
_cell.angle_alpha   90.00
_cell.angle_beta   90.00
_cell.angle_gamma   90.00
#
_symmetry.space_group_name_H-M   'P 1'
#
loop_
_entity.id
_entity.type
_entity.pdbx_description
1 polymer ?
#
loop_
_entity_poly.entity_id
_entity_poly.type
_entity_poly.pdbx_seq_one_letter_code
_entity_poly.pdbx_strand_id
1 'polypeptide(L)'
;MSTQTDSKTGLFLGNGRFQVGEKIGEGGMGVVYQALHLDLDFPIAIKFKKTGRPLEMFEREREIAAKLGHHPCMPYVVDCANDHGSWYAMELVQGKKAEEYFATARSFEDSLEKFEQLASAVEYAHSLGLVHRDIKPSNIYISNEGVVKLLDWGISEELDIIKRGGRGYTERWSAPEQIQKGKETEKVDIWGLGAMLWWMFQGTSIPQEAYQKQRSDKWLSSSQEVSLPPEIQRLVERCLEYDPLDRPSAKEVKEEIKRYREKILKRELLSWQRRLKRRSRIFLALVVFALTSAFLFSLYRYNQIWQLEDEKKRHLVELTGWAHQAGDHKQVIQWIQKYRKEKAEIDKNWLLHFLPSPLLHYFWPEDQKWTWLFAYREARAYRKLGQYEKVLQMYGSKK
;
A
#
# COMPACT_ATOMS: atom_id res chain seq x y z
N MET A 1 -59.28 -8.95 -21.45
CA MET A 1 -59.37 -9.27 -20.01
C MET A 1 -58.08 -8.79 -19.35
N SER A 2 -58.12 -7.65 -18.67
CA SER A 2 -56.94 -7.06 -18.02
C SER A 2 -56.61 -7.81 -16.74
N THR A 3 -55.42 -8.41 -16.66
CA THR A 3 -54.87 -8.90 -15.39
C THR A 3 -54.52 -7.69 -14.52
N GLN A 4 -55.42 -7.36 -13.60
CA GLN A 4 -55.20 -6.40 -12.53
C GLN A 4 -53.94 -6.85 -11.77
N THR A 5 -52.86 -6.07 -11.86
CA THR A 5 -51.67 -6.29 -11.05
C THR A 5 -52.00 -5.88 -9.61
N ASP A 6 -52.15 -6.87 -8.73
CA ASP A 6 -52.22 -6.72 -7.26
C ASP A 6 -50.92 -6.08 -6.73
N SER A 7 -50.74 -4.79 -6.98
CA SER A 7 -49.60 -4.05 -6.47
C SER A 7 -49.72 -3.91 -4.95
N LYS A 8 -48.70 -4.35 -4.22
CA LYS A 8 -48.59 -4.13 -2.77
C LYS A 8 -48.08 -2.72 -2.43
N THR A 9 -47.68 -1.94 -3.42
CA THR A 9 -47.21 -0.56 -3.24
C THR A 9 -48.31 0.31 -2.64
N GLY A 10 -47.93 1.14 -1.65
CA GLY A 10 -48.85 2.02 -0.91
C GLY A 10 -49.56 1.35 0.27
N LEU A 11 -49.37 0.04 0.48
CA LEU A 11 -49.90 -0.63 1.68
C LEU A 11 -49.14 -0.19 2.94
N PHE A 12 -49.87 -0.15 4.04
CA PHE A 12 -49.34 0.04 5.38
C PHE A 12 -49.44 -1.29 6.15
N LEU A 13 -48.32 -1.82 6.62
CA LEU A 13 -48.24 -3.11 7.31
C LEU A 13 -47.79 -2.96 8.78
N GLY A 14 -47.93 -4.03 9.54
CA GLY A 14 -47.39 -4.10 10.90
C GLY A 14 -48.01 -3.07 11.84
N ASN A 15 -49.33 -2.89 11.72
CA ASN A 15 -50.12 -1.84 12.40
C ASN A 15 -49.75 -0.40 11.98
N GLY A 16 -49.41 -0.21 10.71
CA GLY A 16 -49.08 1.12 10.17
C GLY A 16 -47.62 1.52 10.30
N ARG A 17 -46.74 0.65 10.82
CA ARG A 17 -45.31 0.95 11.00
C ARG A 17 -44.50 0.91 9.71
N PHE A 18 -44.98 0.19 8.70
CA PHE A 18 -44.26 -0.01 7.45
C PHE A 18 -45.06 0.49 6.26
N GLN A 19 -44.48 1.38 5.45
CA GLN A 19 -45.06 1.81 4.18
C GLN A 19 -44.38 1.09 3.01
N VAL A 20 -45.13 0.31 2.26
CA VAL A 20 -44.61 -0.45 1.10
C VAL A 20 -44.42 0.48 -0.10
N GLY A 21 -43.20 0.50 -0.64
CA GLY A 21 -42.82 1.26 -1.83
C GLY A 21 -42.79 0.40 -3.10
N GLU A 22 -41.78 0.63 -3.92
CA GLU A 22 -41.64 -0.03 -5.22
C GLU A 22 -41.19 -1.48 -5.11
N LYS A 23 -41.57 -2.29 -6.09
CA LYS A 23 -41.09 -3.66 -6.22
C LYS A 23 -39.63 -3.66 -6.67
N ILE A 24 -38.77 -4.34 -5.93
CA ILE A 24 -37.32 -4.42 -6.21
C ILE A 24 -36.86 -5.81 -6.66
N GLY A 25 -37.69 -6.85 -6.47
CA GLY A 25 -37.35 -8.20 -6.90
C GLY A 25 -38.54 -9.14 -6.93
N GLU A 26 -38.43 -10.21 -7.71
CA GLU A 26 -39.37 -11.33 -7.70
C GLU A 26 -38.61 -12.63 -7.91
N GLY A 27 -38.82 -13.58 -7.01
CA GLY A 27 -38.23 -14.92 -7.06
C GLY A 27 -39.28 -16.02 -7.02
N GLY A 28 -38.82 -17.26 -6.87
CA GLY A 28 -39.68 -18.44 -6.87
C GLY A 28 -40.70 -18.48 -5.72
N MET A 29 -40.32 -17.95 -4.55
CA MET A 29 -41.11 -18.01 -3.31
C MET A 29 -41.87 -16.72 -2.96
N GLY A 30 -41.47 -15.60 -3.54
CA GLY A 30 -42.04 -14.32 -3.14
C GLY A 30 -41.65 -13.15 -4.00
N VAL A 31 -42.26 -12.02 -3.69
CA VAL A 31 -42.02 -10.71 -4.30
C VAL A 31 -41.45 -9.79 -3.25
N VAL A 32 -40.33 -9.12 -3.55
CA VAL A 32 -39.64 -8.22 -2.63
C VAL A 32 -39.92 -6.78 -3.03
N TYR A 33 -40.31 -5.97 -2.06
CA TYR A 33 -40.55 -4.54 -2.19
C TYR A 33 -39.57 -3.77 -1.30
N GLN A 34 -39.13 -2.61 -1.77
CA GLN A 34 -38.58 -1.60 -0.88
C GLN A 34 -39.72 -1.03 -0.03
N ALA A 35 -39.43 -0.69 1.22
CA ALA A 35 -40.39 -0.09 2.14
C ALA A 35 -39.67 0.88 3.11
N LEU A 36 -40.46 1.68 3.82
CA LEU A 36 -39.98 2.59 4.85
C LEU A 36 -40.57 2.17 6.20
N HIS A 37 -39.72 1.98 7.20
CA HIS A 37 -40.15 1.90 8.60
C HIS A 37 -40.44 3.30 9.09
N LEU A 38 -41.72 3.65 9.27
CA LEU A 38 -42.17 5.02 9.55
C LEU A 38 -41.73 5.54 10.92
N ASP A 39 -41.76 4.69 11.95
CA ASP A 39 -41.34 5.12 13.31
C ASP A 39 -39.84 5.43 13.40
N LEU A 40 -39.02 4.79 12.55
CA LEU A 40 -37.56 4.91 12.54
C LEU A 40 -37.04 5.78 11.40
N ASP A 41 -37.90 6.19 10.47
CA ASP A 41 -37.54 6.79 9.19
C ASP A 41 -36.41 6.02 8.47
N PHE A 42 -36.52 4.69 8.44
CA PHE A 42 -35.44 3.81 8.01
C PHE A 42 -35.86 2.87 6.86
N PRO A 43 -35.08 2.79 5.76
CA PRO A 43 -35.44 1.96 4.62
C PRO A 43 -35.23 0.46 4.91
N ILE A 44 -36.20 -0.34 4.51
CA ILE A 44 -36.22 -1.80 4.68
C ILE A 44 -36.71 -2.50 3.41
N ALA A 45 -36.53 -3.82 3.34
CA ALA A 45 -37.13 -4.66 2.31
C ALA A 45 -38.25 -5.50 2.92
N ILE A 46 -39.38 -5.65 2.22
CA ILE A 46 -40.48 -6.54 2.63
C ILE A 46 -40.66 -7.59 1.55
N LYS A 47 -40.49 -8.86 1.92
CA LYS A 47 -40.79 -10.00 1.05
C LYS A 47 -42.20 -10.49 1.35
N PHE A 48 -43.02 -10.58 0.32
CA PHE A 48 -44.35 -11.18 0.35
C PHE A 48 -44.33 -12.57 -0.25
N LYS A 49 -45.06 -13.50 0.35
CA LYS A 49 -45.32 -14.81 -0.22
C LYS A 49 -46.08 -14.69 -1.53
N LYS A 50 -45.65 -15.44 -2.55
CA LYS A 50 -46.37 -15.52 -3.83
C LYS A 50 -47.66 -16.35 -3.74
N THR A 51 -48.70 -15.93 -4.45
CA THR A 51 -49.95 -16.68 -4.58
C THR A 51 -49.69 -18.05 -5.22
N GLY A 52 -50.35 -19.11 -4.74
CA GLY A 52 -50.18 -20.47 -5.25
C GLY A 52 -48.93 -21.22 -4.76
N ARG A 53 -48.02 -20.58 -4.02
CA ARG A 53 -46.94 -21.27 -3.30
C ARG A 53 -47.40 -21.77 -1.92
N PRO A 54 -46.87 -22.88 -1.40
CA PRO A 54 -47.16 -23.33 -0.02
C PRO A 54 -46.72 -22.32 1.04
N LEU A 55 -47.53 -22.13 2.09
CA LEU A 55 -47.21 -21.22 3.20
C LEU A 55 -46.02 -21.70 4.02
N GLU A 56 -46.00 -23.00 4.35
CA GLU A 56 -44.96 -23.64 5.16
C GLU A 56 -43.54 -23.38 4.62
N MET A 57 -43.37 -23.33 3.30
CA MET A 57 -42.07 -23.02 2.67
C MET A 57 -41.63 -21.59 2.93
N PHE A 58 -42.56 -20.65 2.81
CA PHE A 58 -42.28 -19.24 3.05
C PHE A 58 -42.00 -18.98 4.54
N GLU A 59 -42.75 -19.63 5.43
CA GLU A 59 -42.49 -19.58 6.87
C GLU A 59 -41.14 -20.18 7.22
N ARG A 60 -40.77 -21.31 6.59
CA ARG A 60 -39.46 -21.93 6.76
C ARG A 60 -38.32 -21.04 6.27
N GLU A 61 -38.51 -20.36 5.14
CA GLU A 61 -37.55 -19.37 4.62
C GLU A 61 -37.34 -18.22 5.58
N ARG A 62 -38.43 -17.65 6.09
CA ARG A 62 -38.39 -16.62 7.11
C ARG A 62 -37.64 -17.10 8.37
N GLU A 63 -37.92 -18.31 8.87
CA GLU A 63 -37.24 -18.86 10.04
C GLU A 63 -35.73 -19.03 9.83
N ILE A 64 -35.33 -19.50 8.65
CA ILE A 64 -33.91 -19.65 8.30
C ILE A 64 -33.25 -18.28 8.23
N ALA A 65 -33.85 -17.31 7.55
CA ALA A 65 -33.34 -15.94 7.47
C ALA A 65 -33.17 -15.31 8.86
N ALA A 66 -34.16 -15.50 9.76
CA ALA A 66 -34.09 -14.97 11.13
C ALA A 66 -32.93 -15.57 11.93
N LYS A 67 -32.67 -16.89 11.82
CA LYS A 67 -31.54 -17.55 12.50
C LYS A 67 -30.19 -17.08 11.98
N LEU A 68 -30.12 -16.75 10.69
CA LEU A 68 -28.89 -16.40 10.02
C LEU A 68 -28.50 -14.93 10.15
N GLY A 69 -29.47 -14.05 10.43
CA GLY A 69 -29.29 -12.60 10.52
C GLY A 69 -28.28 -12.10 11.54
N HIS A 70 -27.71 -12.97 12.38
CA HIS A 70 -26.62 -12.63 13.31
C HIS A 70 -25.25 -12.51 12.62
N HIS A 71 -25.07 -13.08 11.42
CA HIS A 71 -23.81 -12.96 10.68
C HIS A 71 -23.83 -11.72 9.78
N PRO A 72 -22.75 -10.92 9.71
CA PRO A 72 -22.74 -9.65 8.96
C PRO A 72 -23.06 -9.81 7.47
N CYS A 73 -22.73 -10.97 6.89
CA CYS A 73 -23.01 -11.30 5.50
C CYS A 73 -24.42 -11.84 5.23
N MET A 74 -25.31 -11.79 6.21
CA MET A 74 -26.71 -12.19 6.07
C MET A 74 -27.61 -10.98 6.35
N PRO A 75 -28.68 -10.77 5.57
CA PRO A 75 -29.71 -9.81 5.93
C PRO A 75 -30.37 -10.21 7.25
N TYR A 76 -30.50 -9.26 8.17
CA TYR A 76 -31.28 -9.49 9.39
C TYR A 76 -32.79 -9.33 9.12
N VAL A 77 -33.59 -10.13 9.80
CA VAL A 77 -35.06 -10.03 9.80
C VAL A 77 -35.48 -9.03 10.87
N VAL A 78 -36.35 -8.10 10.50
CA VAL A 78 -36.85 -7.03 11.37
C VAL A 78 -38.19 -7.42 12.00
N ASP A 79 -39.12 -7.90 11.18
CA ASP A 79 -40.48 -8.22 11.61
C ASP A 79 -41.15 -9.21 10.64
N CYS A 80 -42.30 -9.77 11.01
CA CYS A 80 -43.12 -10.58 10.12
C CYS A 80 -44.57 -10.62 10.56
N ALA A 81 -45.49 -10.79 9.60
CA ALA A 81 -46.89 -11.00 9.89
C ALA A 81 -47.62 -11.67 8.73
N ASN A 82 -48.93 -11.86 8.91
CA ASN A 82 -49.83 -12.52 7.96
C ASN A 82 -51.01 -11.61 7.53
N ASP A 83 -50.94 -10.31 7.80
CA ASP A 83 -51.90 -9.32 7.32
C ASP A 83 -51.64 -8.95 5.86
N HIS A 84 -52.70 -8.87 5.05
CA HIS A 84 -52.60 -8.62 3.61
C HIS A 84 -51.75 -9.66 2.84
N GLY A 85 -51.63 -10.87 3.39
CA GLY A 85 -50.78 -11.97 2.94
C GLY A 85 -49.63 -12.23 3.92
N SER A 86 -48.91 -13.34 3.75
CA SER A 86 -47.73 -13.61 4.57
C SER A 86 -46.53 -12.80 4.09
N TRP A 87 -45.88 -12.10 5.01
CA TRP A 87 -44.72 -11.27 4.70
C TRP A 87 -43.71 -11.25 5.85
N TYR A 88 -42.46 -10.90 5.53
CA TYR A 88 -41.46 -10.53 6.51
C TYR A 88 -40.63 -9.33 6.03
N ALA A 89 -40.30 -8.46 6.97
CA ALA A 89 -39.44 -7.31 6.81
C ALA A 89 -37.99 -7.70 7.12
N MET A 90 -37.04 -7.23 6.32
CA MET A 90 -35.62 -7.50 6.46
C MET A 90 -34.79 -6.29 6.06
N GLU A 91 -33.49 -6.35 6.33
CA GLU A 91 -32.50 -5.40 5.83
C GLU A 91 -32.68 -5.12 4.33
N LEU A 92 -32.80 -3.85 3.95
CA LEU A 92 -32.63 -3.44 2.56
C LEU A 92 -31.14 -3.33 2.25
N VAL A 93 -30.61 -4.29 1.52
CA VAL A 93 -29.21 -4.25 1.10
C VAL A 93 -29.01 -3.17 0.04
N GLN A 94 -28.40 -2.05 0.44
CA GLN A 94 -28.02 -0.98 -0.48
C GLN A 94 -26.67 -1.31 -1.13
N GLY A 95 -26.69 -1.57 -2.42
CA GLY A 95 -25.49 -1.96 -3.15
C GLY A 95 -25.81 -2.56 -4.52
N LYS A 96 -24.90 -3.40 -5.00
CA LYS A 96 -24.99 -4.03 -6.32
C LYS A 96 -25.04 -5.54 -6.20
N LYS A 97 -25.73 -6.19 -7.13
CA LYS A 97 -25.57 -7.64 -7.35
C LYS A 97 -24.13 -7.95 -7.71
N ALA A 98 -23.67 -9.17 -7.41
CA ALA A 98 -22.32 -9.59 -7.77
C ALA A 98 -22.06 -9.47 -9.27
N GLU A 99 -23.04 -9.78 -10.12
CA GLU A 99 -22.95 -9.62 -11.58
C GLU A 99 -22.58 -8.18 -11.98
N GLU A 100 -23.29 -7.20 -11.42
CA GLU A 100 -23.03 -5.78 -11.67
C GLU A 100 -21.74 -5.31 -11.01
N TYR A 101 -21.40 -5.85 -9.85
CA TYR A 101 -20.19 -5.48 -9.12
C TYR A 101 -18.93 -5.94 -9.84
N PHE A 102 -18.92 -7.16 -10.40
CA PHE A 102 -17.78 -7.74 -11.12
C PHE A 102 -17.80 -7.49 -12.64
N ALA A 103 -18.84 -6.83 -13.17
CA ALA A 103 -18.88 -6.39 -14.56
C ALA A 103 -17.77 -5.39 -14.92
N THR A 104 -17.23 -4.68 -13.93
CA THR A 104 -16.04 -3.81 -14.08
C THR A 104 -14.84 -4.45 -13.39
N ALA A 105 -13.64 -4.22 -13.92
CA ALA A 105 -12.41 -4.78 -13.35
C ALA A 105 -12.27 -4.49 -11.85
N ARG A 106 -11.94 -5.54 -11.09
CA ARG A 106 -11.65 -5.49 -9.65
C ARG A 106 -10.20 -5.87 -9.40
N SER A 107 -9.65 -5.34 -8.31
CA SER A 107 -8.34 -5.80 -7.88
C SER A 107 -8.46 -7.25 -7.42
N PHE A 108 -7.39 -8.00 -7.64
CA PHE A 108 -7.33 -9.40 -7.22
C PHE A 108 -7.55 -9.55 -5.69
N GLU A 109 -7.07 -8.58 -4.91
CA GLU A 109 -7.27 -8.52 -3.46
C GLU A 109 -8.73 -8.30 -3.06
N ASP A 110 -9.44 -7.38 -3.72
CA ASP A 110 -10.85 -7.09 -3.46
C ASP A 110 -11.72 -8.32 -3.76
N SER A 111 -11.49 -8.99 -4.90
CA SER A 111 -12.16 -10.25 -5.22
C SER A 111 -11.96 -11.31 -4.13
N LEU A 112 -10.72 -11.50 -3.64
CA LEU A 112 -10.47 -12.47 -2.57
C LEU A 112 -11.13 -12.07 -1.25
N GLU A 113 -11.19 -10.78 -0.94
CA GLU A 113 -11.88 -10.29 0.26
C GLU A 113 -13.37 -10.61 0.20
N LYS A 114 -14.04 -10.32 -0.92
CA LYS A 114 -15.48 -10.63 -1.06
C LYS A 114 -15.71 -12.14 -1.02
N PHE A 115 -14.81 -12.92 -1.60
CA PHE A 115 -14.90 -14.38 -1.53
C PHE A 115 -14.70 -14.91 -0.10
N GLU A 116 -13.77 -14.37 0.68
CA GLU A 116 -13.59 -14.75 2.09
C GLU A 116 -14.85 -14.46 2.91
N GLN A 117 -15.47 -13.29 2.71
CA GLN A 117 -16.73 -12.93 3.36
C GLN A 117 -17.86 -13.91 3.00
N LEU A 118 -17.98 -14.28 1.72
CA LEU A 118 -18.94 -15.29 1.26
C LEU A 118 -18.68 -16.65 1.91
N ALA A 119 -17.44 -17.13 1.92
CA ALA A 119 -17.07 -18.40 2.53
C ALA A 119 -17.34 -18.41 4.05
N SER A 120 -17.12 -17.28 4.73
CA SER A 120 -17.50 -17.09 6.14
C SER A 120 -19.00 -17.20 6.36
N ALA A 121 -19.81 -16.61 5.47
CA ALA A 121 -21.27 -16.70 5.52
C ALA A 121 -21.75 -18.15 5.40
N VAL A 122 -21.16 -18.91 4.46
CA VAL A 122 -21.49 -20.32 4.22
C VAL A 122 -21.05 -21.20 5.38
N GLU A 123 -19.84 -21.01 5.91
CA GLU A 123 -19.36 -21.72 7.10
C GLU A 123 -20.30 -21.49 8.30
N TYR A 124 -20.72 -20.25 8.53
CA TYR A 124 -21.66 -19.93 9.60
C TYR A 124 -22.98 -20.69 9.44
N ALA A 125 -23.55 -20.72 8.23
CA ALA A 125 -24.76 -21.47 7.96
C ALA A 125 -24.60 -22.99 8.16
N HIS A 126 -23.49 -23.55 7.67
CA HIS A 126 -23.16 -24.96 7.86
C HIS A 126 -23.03 -25.33 9.34
N SER A 127 -22.49 -24.42 10.16
CA SER A 127 -22.42 -24.61 11.63
C SER A 127 -23.79 -24.72 12.31
N LEU A 128 -24.84 -24.18 11.68
CA LEU A 128 -26.23 -24.27 12.12
C LEU A 128 -26.98 -25.45 11.46
N GLY A 129 -26.29 -26.26 10.65
CA GLY A 129 -26.90 -27.36 9.89
C GLY A 129 -27.77 -26.89 8.72
N LEU A 130 -27.54 -25.68 8.22
CA LEU A 130 -28.29 -25.07 7.13
C LEU A 130 -27.46 -25.10 5.84
N VAL A 131 -28.05 -25.55 4.74
CA VAL A 131 -27.41 -25.63 3.41
C VAL A 131 -28.12 -24.65 2.48
N HIS A 132 -27.35 -23.85 1.74
CA HIS A 132 -27.88 -22.79 0.88
C HIS A 132 -28.47 -23.34 -0.43
N ARG A 133 -27.78 -24.30 -1.07
CA ARG A 133 -28.14 -25.03 -2.30
C ARG A 133 -28.13 -24.25 -3.62
N ASP A 134 -28.18 -22.92 -3.56
CA ASP A 134 -28.25 -22.06 -4.76
C ASP A 134 -27.22 -20.90 -4.70
N ILE A 135 -25.95 -21.20 -4.43
CA ILE A 135 -24.89 -20.18 -4.41
C ILE A 135 -24.55 -19.80 -5.86
N LYS A 136 -24.88 -18.56 -6.23
CA LYS A 136 -24.62 -17.97 -7.55
C LYS A 136 -24.61 -16.44 -7.50
N PRO A 137 -24.08 -15.75 -8.52
CA PRO A 137 -23.95 -14.29 -8.54
C PRO A 137 -25.25 -13.52 -8.32
N SER A 138 -26.38 -14.03 -8.82
CA SER A 138 -27.68 -13.37 -8.69
C SER A 138 -28.26 -13.39 -7.27
N ASN A 139 -27.75 -14.27 -6.40
CA ASN A 139 -28.13 -14.37 -4.98
C ASN A 139 -27.12 -13.67 -4.05
N ILE A 140 -26.12 -12.98 -4.61
CA ILE A 140 -25.07 -12.31 -3.84
C ILE A 140 -25.13 -10.80 -4.12
N TYR A 141 -25.21 -10.01 -3.07
CA TYR A 141 -25.05 -8.56 -3.13
C TYR A 141 -23.74 -8.13 -2.49
N ILE A 142 -23.19 -7.02 -2.97
CA ILE A 142 -22.09 -6.29 -2.35
C ILE A 142 -22.66 -4.93 -1.96
N SER A 143 -22.72 -4.65 -0.66
CA SER A 143 -23.21 -3.38 -0.13
C SER A 143 -22.29 -2.22 -0.51
N ASN A 144 -22.77 -0.99 -0.39
CA ASN A 144 -21.98 0.22 -0.62
C ASN A 144 -20.76 0.31 0.31
N GLU A 145 -20.82 -0.32 1.48
CA GLU A 145 -19.73 -0.45 2.46
C GLU A 145 -18.76 -1.60 2.10
N GLY A 146 -19.01 -2.31 1.00
CA GLY A 146 -18.19 -3.43 0.55
C GLY A 146 -18.45 -4.73 1.31
N VAL A 147 -19.60 -4.88 1.98
CA VAL A 147 -19.97 -6.12 2.69
C VAL A 147 -20.74 -7.03 1.75
N VAL A 148 -20.33 -8.30 1.67
CA VAL A 148 -21.09 -9.33 0.95
C VAL A 148 -22.35 -9.66 1.70
N LYS A 149 -23.49 -9.74 1.02
CA LYS A 149 -24.79 -10.18 1.54
C LYS A 149 -25.27 -11.37 0.71
N LEU A 150 -25.37 -12.54 1.34
CA LEU A 150 -25.92 -13.76 0.72
C LEU A 150 -27.43 -13.78 0.93
N LEU A 151 -28.18 -13.82 -0.17
CA LEU A 151 -29.64 -13.72 -0.22
C LEU A 151 -30.27 -15.04 -0.67
N ASP A 152 -31.59 -15.15 -0.47
CA ASP A 152 -32.45 -16.19 -1.04
C ASP A 152 -32.01 -17.64 -0.76
N TRP A 153 -32.31 -18.09 0.47
CA TRP A 153 -32.03 -19.46 0.92
C TRP A 153 -32.83 -20.50 0.12
N GLY A 154 -32.13 -21.47 -0.46
CA GLY A 154 -32.62 -22.46 -1.42
C GLY A 154 -33.61 -23.52 -0.89
N ILE A 155 -34.41 -23.19 0.12
CA ILE A 155 -35.57 -24.01 0.56
C ILE A 155 -36.56 -24.20 -0.61
N SER A 156 -36.52 -23.29 -1.59
CA SER A 156 -37.43 -23.32 -2.72
C SER A 156 -37.27 -24.51 -3.67
N GLU A 157 -36.06 -25.04 -3.80
CA GLU A 157 -35.78 -26.12 -4.75
C GLU A 157 -36.05 -27.51 -4.15
N GLU A 158 -35.95 -27.65 -2.82
CA GLU A 158 -36.08 -28.94 -2.11
C GLU A 158 -37.40 -29.66 -2.40
N LEU A 159 -38.48 -28.94 -2.72
CA LEU A 159 -39.78 -29.54 -3.09
C LEU A 159 -40.23 -29.30 -4.54
N ASP A 160 -39.72 -28.30 -5.27
CA ASP A 160 -39.98 -28.19 -6.72
C ASP A 160 -39.26 -29.34 -7.47
N ILE A 161 -38.09 -29.78 -6.99
CA ILE A 161 -37.40 -31.00 -7.44
C ILE A 161 -38.26 -32.25 -7.17
N ILE A 162 -38.89 -32.33 -5.99
CA ILE A 162 -39.74 -33.46 -5.57
C ILE A 162 -41.07 -33.48 -6.34
N LYS A 163 -41.71 -32.32 -6.58
CA LYS A 163 -43.07 -32.24 -7.14
C LYS A 163 -43.14 -32.22 -8.66
N ARG A 164 -42.13 -31.73 -9.38
CA ARG A 164 -42.20 -31.55 -10.85
C ARG A 164 -41.41 -32.56 -11.67
N GLY A 165 -40.72 -33.50 -11.04
CA GLY A 165 -39.91 -34.49 -11.76
C GLY A 165 -38.80 -33.87 -12.64
N GLY A 166 -38.52 -32.56 -12.50
CA GLY A 166 -37.72 -31.78 -13.46
C GLY A 166 -36.98 -30.63 -12.79
N ARG A 167 -35.65 -30.79 -12.78
CA ARG A 167 -34.54 -29.81 -12.70
C ARG A 167 -34.81 -28.47 -12.00
N GLY A 168 -34.82 -28.46 -10.67
CA GLY A 168 -34.51 -27.27 -9.88
C GLY A 168 -32.99 -27.13 -9.73
N TYR A 169 -32.27 -26.99 -10.85
CA TYR A 169 -30.81 -26.84 -10.85
C TYR A 169 -30.47 -25.63 -11.70
N THR A 170 -29.62 -24.76 -11.19
CA THR A 170 -29.05 -23.69 -11.99
C THR A 170 -27.85 -24.27 -12.74
N GLU A 171 -27.99 -24.44 -14.06
CA GLU A 171 -26.96 -25.04 -14.91
C GLU A 171 -25.61 -24.30 -14.69
N ARG A 172 -24.53 -25.07 -14.49
CA ARG A 172 -23.16 -24.59 -14.18
C ARG A 172 -22.93 -24.01 -12.78
N TRP A 173 -23.95 -24.01 -11.92
CA TRP A 173 -23.84 -23.59 -10.52
C TRP A 173 -24.18 -24.73 -9.55
N SER A 174 -25.13 -25.59 -9.92
CA SER A 174 -25.51 -26.75 -9.09
C SER A 174 -24.48 -27.88 -9.16
N ALA A 175 -24.28 -28.57 -8.04
CA ALA A 175 -23.40 -29.71 -7.94
C ALA A 175 -23.97 -30.96 -8.67
N PRO A 176 -23.13 -31.91 -9.13
CA PRO A 176 -23.56 -33.08 -9.87
C PRO A 176 -24.58 -33.95 -9.13
N GLU A 177 -24.40 -34.11 -7.82
CA GLU A 177 -25.29 -34.88 -6.96
C GLU A 177 -26.67 -34.24 -6.79
N GLN A 178 -26.77 -32.90 -6.91
CA GLN A 178 -28.06 -32.23 -6.95
C GLN A 178 -28.79 -32.73 -8.20
N ILE A 179 -28.16 -32.66 -9.38
CA ILE A 179 -28.75 -33.04 -10.68
C ILE A 179 -29.19 -34.51 -10.71
N GLN A 180 -28.36 -35.39 -10.16
CA GLN A 180 -28.56 -36.84 -10.17
C GLN A 180 -29.60 -37.32 -9.13
N LYS A 181 -30.21 -36.39 -8.37
CA LYS A 181 -31.12 -36.69 -7.25
C LYS A 181 -30.46 -37.56 -6.18
N GLY A 182 -29.16 -37.36 -5.97
CA GLY A 182 -28.42 -37.98 -4.87
C GLY A 182 -28.79 -37.35 -3.53
N LYS A 183 -28.24 -37.89 -2.44
CA LYS A 183 -28.38 -37.26 -1.11
C LYS A 183 -27.55 -35.98 -1.09
N GLU A 184 -28.24 -34.84 -1.07
CA GLU A 184 -27.59 -33.54 -0.89
C GLU A 184 -27.02 -33.42 0.52
N THR A 185 -25.81 -32.88 0.60
CA THR A 185 -25.12 -32.52 1.86
C THR A 185 -24.65 -31.08 1.74
N GLU A 186 -24.03 -30.53 2.78
CA GLU A 186 -23.42 -29.19 2.76
C GLU A 186 -22.37 -29.01 1.65
N LYS A 187 -21.86 -30.10 1.08
CA LYS A 187 -20.89 -30.14 -0.02
C LYS A 187 -21.42 -29.55 -1.33
N VAL A 188 -22.73 -29.43 -1.51
CA VAL A 188 -23.32 -28.72 -2.67
C VAL A 188 -22.98 -27.23 -2.65
N ASP A 189 -22.87 -26.63 -1.46
CA ASP A 189 -22.47 -25.23 -1.32
C ASP A 189 -20.99 -25.04 -1.60
N ILE A 190 -20.16 -26.05 -1.29
CA ILE A 190 -18.71 -26.02 -1.57
C ILE A 190 -18.45 -26.00 -3.06
N TRP A 191 -19.25 -26.76 -3.82
CA TRP A 191 -19.26 -26.67 -5.27
C TRP A 191 -19.63 -25.26 -5.74
N GLY A 192 -20.73 -24.70 -5.21
CA GLY A 192 -21.17 -23.34 -5.53
C GLY A 192 -20.09 -22.29 -5.21
N LEU A 193 -19.36 -22.45 -4.11
CA LEU A 193 -18.19 -21.63 -3.77
C LEU A 193 -17.06 -21.80 -4.81
N GLY A 194 -16.77 -23.02 -5.26
CA GLY A 194 -15.79 -23.27 -6.32
C GLY A 194 -16.17 -22.58 -7.65
N ALA A 195 -17.42 -22.71 -8.05
CA ALA A 195 -17.96 -22.06 -9.25
C ALA A 195 -17.94 -20.53 -9.13
N MET A 196 -18.28 -20.00 -7.96
CA MET A 196 -18.22 -18.55 -7.69
C MET A 196 -16.79 -18.03 -7.74
N LEU A 197 -15.84 -18.74 -7.12
CA LEU A 197 -14.42 -18.37 -7.12
C LEU A 197 -13.88 -18.31 -8.55
N TRP A 198 -14.18 -19.33 -9.36
CA TRP A 198 -13.86 -19.34 -10.78
C TRP A 198 -14.44 -18.14 -11.51
N TRP A 199 -15.74 -17.91 -11.36
CA TRP A 199 -16.46 -16.84 -12.05
C TRP A 199 -15.93 -15.44 -11.69
N MET A 200 -15.59 -15.20 -10.42
CA MET A 200 -15.05 -13.92 -9.97
C MET A 200 -13.71 -13.54 -10.63
N PHE A 201 -12.92 -14.52 -11.06
CA PHE A 201 -11.61 -14.28 -11.67
C PHE A 201 -11.61 -14.40 -13.19
N GLN A 202 -12.39 -15.35 -13.73
CA GLN A 202 -12.45 -15.58 -15.18
C GLN A 202 -13.57 -14.76 -15.85
N GLY A 203 -14.46 -14.14 -15.08
CA GLY A 203 -15.61 -13.38 -15.58
C GLY A 203 -16.68 -14.24 -16.27
N THR A 204 -16.52 -15.56 -16.27
CA THR A 204 -17.39 -16.52 -16.96
C THR A 204 -17.66 -17.73 -16.07
N SER A 205 -18.79 -18.39 -16.26
CA SER A 205 -19.11 -19.62 -15.53
C SER A 205 -18.11 -20.73 -15.86
N ILE A 206 -18.08 -21.77 -15.03
CA ILE A 206 -17.27 -22.97 -15.32
C ILE A 206 -17.61 -23.51 -16.72
N PRO A 207 -16.62 -23.94 -17.52
CA PRO A 207 -16.89 -24.44 -18.87
C PRO A 207 -17.93 -25.58 -18.87
N GLN A 208 -18.67 -25.75 -19.96
CA GLN A 208 -19.63 -26.86 -20.02
C GLN A 208 -18.93 -28.22 -19.99
N GLU A 209 -17.78 -28.32 -20.67
CA GLU A 209 -16.99 -29.55 -20.72
C GLU A 209 -16.43 -29.93 -19.36
N ALA A 210 -16.02 -28.92 -18.60
CA ALA A 210 -15.61 -29.02 -17.22
C ALA A 210 -16.70 -29.60 -16.32
N TYR A 211 -17.92 -29.13 -16.51
CA TYR A 211 -19.12 -29.59 -15.83
C TYR A 211 -19.55 -31.01 -16.25
N GLN A 212 -19.27 -31.41 -17.51
CA GLN A 212 -19.72 -32.68 -18.09
C GLN A 212 -18.66 -33.80 -18.08
N LYS A 213 -17.37 -33.49 -18.20
CA LYS A 213 -16.22 -34.42 -18.30
C LYS A 213 -15.54 -34.69 -16.95
N GLN A 214 -16.30 -34.77 -15.87
CA GLN A 214 -15.79 -34.99 -14.51
C GLN A 214 -15.33 -36.44 -14.22
N ARG A 215 -14.66 -37.05 -15.19
CA ARG A 215 -14.04 -38.38 -15.11
C ARG A 215 -12.57 -38.39 -15.55
N SER A 216 -11.96 -37.24 -15.88
CA SER A 216 -10.56 -37.18 -16.35
C SER A 216 -9.68 -36.23 -15.53
N ASP A 217 -8.51 -36.74 -15.17
CA ASP A 217 -7.57 -36.27 -14.12
C ASP A 217 -6.98 -34.85 -14.23
N LYS A 218 -7.36 -34.02 -15.21
CA LYS A 218 -6.91 -32.60 -15.28
C LYS A 218 -7.62 -31.84 -16.41
N TRP A 219 -8.69 -31.12 -16.07
CA TRP A 219 -9.49 -30.40 -17.06
C TRP A 219 -9.41 -28.87 -16.97
N LEU A 220 -8.90 -28.31 -15.86
CA LEU A 220 -8.73 -26.85 -15.68
C LEU A 220 -7.45 -26.29 -16.33
N SER A 221 -6.58 -27.16 -16.85
CA SER A 221 -5.25 -26.78 -17.35
C SER A 221 -5.20 -26.30 -18.81
N SER A 222 -6.30 -26.29 -19.58
CA SER A 222 -6.19 -26.10 -21.05
C SER A 222 -6.98 -24.96 -21.70
N SER A 223 -7.55 -24.00 -20.96
CA SER A 223 -8.20 -22.86 -21.63
C SER A 223 -8.08 -21.53 -20.89
N GLN A 224 -7.43 -20.57 -21.58
CA GLN A 224 -7.49 -19.10 -21.46
C GLN A 224 -6.41 -18.31 -20.67
N GLU A 225 -6.20 -17.09 -21.18
CA GLU A 225 -5.10 -16.13 -21.01
C GLU A 225 -4.89 -15.56 -19.59
N VAL A 226 -5.77 -15.88 -18.63
CA VAL A 226 -5.62 -15.47 -17.23
C VAL A 226 -5.44 -16.71 -16.39
N SER A 227 -4.17 -17.04 -16.10
CA SER A 227 -3.82 -18.12 -15.20
C SER A 227 -4.10 -17.67 -13.77
N LEU A 228 -5.15 -18.23 -13.16
CA LEU A 228 -5.34 -18.20 -11.71
C LEU A 228 -4.02 -18.58 -11.02
N PRO A 229 -3.67 -17.95 -9.88
CA PRO A 229 -2.52 -18.40 -9.12
C PRO A 229 -2.66 -19.89 -8.77
N PRO A 230 -1.58 -20.70 -8.85
CA PRO A 230 -1.68 -22.15 -8.68
C PRO A 230 -2.34 -22.62 -7.37
N GLU A 231 -2.23 -21.82 -6.31
CA GLU A 231 -2.88 -22.09 -5.02
C GLU A 231 -4.40 -21.92 -5.08
N ILE A 232 -4.87 -20.87 -5.76
CA ILE A 232 -6.30 -20.61 -5.97
C ILE A 232 -6.89 -21.62 -6.96
N GLN A 233 -6.16 -21.92 -8.04
CA GLN A 233 -6.58 -22.94 -9.00
C GLN A 233 -6.81 -24.30 -8.33
N ARG A 234 -5.86 -24.76 -7.50
CA ARG A 234 -6.03 -26.02 -6.75
C ARG A 234 -7.23 -26.01 -5.80
N LEU A 235 -7.54 -24.86 -5.20
CA LEU A 235 -8.71 -24.73 -4.35
C LEU A 235 -10.00 -24.83 -5.17
N VAL A 236 -10.07 -24.15 -6.32
CA VAL A 236 -11.19 -24.27 -7.27
C VAL A 236 -11.38 -25.72 -7.70
N GLU A 237 -10.30 -26.39 -8.11
CA GLU A 237 -10.29 -27.81 -8.51
C GLU A 237 -10.88 -28.69 -7.39
N ARG A 238 -10.39 -28.56 -6.16
CA ARG A 238 -10.89 -29.30 -4.99
C ARG A 238 -12.36 -29.01 -4.67
N CYS A 239 -12.81 -27.76 -4.78
CA CYS A 239 -14.21 -27.41 -4.57
C CYS A 239 -15.14 -28.02 -5.64
N LEU A 240 -14.62 -28.23 -6.84
CA LEU A 240 -15.35 -28.76 -8.00
C LEU A 240 -15.11 -30.27 -8.22
N GLU A 241 -14.61 -30.98 -7.20
CA GLU A 241 -14.50 -32.44 -7.26
C GLU A 241 -15.86 -33.10 -7.46
N TYR A 242 -15.86 -34.18 -8.24
CA TYR A 242 -17.10 -34.88 -8.55
C TYR A 242 -17.69 -35.53 -7.31
N ASP A 243 -16.87 -36.27 -6.56
CA ASP A 243 -17.28 -36.87 -5.29
C ASP A 243 -17.37 -35.77 -4.23
N PRO A 244 -18.55 -35.58 -3.60
CA PRO A 244 -18.72 -34.60 -2.52
C PRO A 244 -17.77 -34.80 -1.34
N LEU A 245 -17.29 -36.03 -1.10
CA LEU A 245 -16.38 -36.34 0.01
C LEU A 245 -14.97 -35.79 -0.21
N ASP A 246 -14.55 -35.63 -1.47
CA ASP A 246 -13.22 -35.10 -1.82
C ASP A 246 -13.17 -33.56 -1.76
N ARG A 247 -14.34 -32.92 -1.70
CA ARG A 247 -14.44 -31.46 -1.54
C ARG A 247 -14.05 -31.06 -0.11
N PRO A 248 -13.46 -29.87 0.10
CA PRO A 248 -13.21 -29.34 1.43
C PRO A 248 -14.51 -28.99 2.18
N SER A 249 -14.39 -28.56 3.43
CA SER A 249 -15.44 -27.87 4.18
C SER A 249 -15.39 -26.36 3.92
N ALA A 250 -16.48 -25.64 4.20
CA ALA A 250 -16.53 -24.18 4.04
C ALA A 250 -15.49 -23.48 4.92
N LYS A 251 -15.23 -24.02 6.11
CA LYS A 251 -14.15 -23.58 7.01
C LYS A 251 -12.78 -23.67 6.35
N GLU A 252 -12.44 -24.82 5.76
CA GLU A 252 -11.16 -25.01 5.08
C GLU A 252 -11.01 -24.06 3.89
N VAL A 253 -12.07 -23.87 3.08
CA VAL A 253 -12.10 -22.91 1.98
C VAL A 253 -11.80 -21.49 2.48
N LYS A 254 -12.52 -21.04 3.51
CA LYS A 254 -12.31 -19.71 4.13
C LYS A 254 -10.88 -19.55 4.64
N GLU A 255 -10.37 -20.54 5.38
CA GLU A 255 -9.02 -20.49 5.95
C GLU A 255 -7.92 -20.49 4.87
N GLU A 256 -8.09 -21.25 3.78
CA GLU A 256 -7.15 -21.26 2.66
C GLU A 256 -7.09 -19.90 1.95
N ILE A 257 -8.25 -19.29 1.70
CA ILE A 257 -8.33 -17.94 1.10
C ILE A 257 -7.71 -16.90 2.02
N LYS A 258 -8.05 -16.93 3.31
CA LYS A 258 -7.48 -16.02 4.30
C LYS A 258 -5.95 -16.14 4.36
N ARG A 259 -5.42 -17.36 4.46
CA ARG A 259 -3.97 -17.62 4.42
C ARG A 259 -3.32 -17.09 3.15
N TYR A 260 -4.00 -17.23 2.03
CA TYR A 260 -3.51 -16.74 0.74
C TYR A 260 -3.46 -15.21 0.68
N ARG A 261 -4.51 -14.51 1.16
CA ARG A 261 -4.54 -13.04 1.28
C ARG A 261 -3.43 -12.53 2.20
N GLU A 262 -3.28 -13.11 3.39
CA GLU A 262 -2.22 -12.74 4.33
C GLU A 262 -0.81 -12.91 3.72
N LYS A 263 -0.62 -13.96 2.93
CA LYS A 263 0.64 -14.22 2.21
C LYS A 263 0.92 -13.16 1.14
N ILE A 264 -0.08 -12.69 0.41
CA ILE A 264 0.05 -11.58 -0.56
C ILE A 264 0.44 -10.30 0.16
N LEU A 265 -0.32 -9.92 1.19
CA LEU A 265 -0.07 -8.73 2.00
C LEU A 265 1.35 -8.73 2.58
N LYS A 266 1.80 -9.87 3.11
CA LYS A 266 3.16 -10.02 3.64
C LYS A 266 4.22 -9.86 2.56
N ARG A 267 4.00 -10.40 1.35
CA ARG A 267 4.93 -10.24 0.21
C ARG A 267 5.03 -8.77 -0.21
N GLU A 268 3.91 -8.07 -0.28
CA GLU A 268 3.87 -6.65 -0.62
C GLU A 268 4.59 -5.80 0.42
N LEU A 269 4.31 -6.03 1.72
CA LEU A 269 4.97 -5.35 2.83
C LEU A 269 6.50 -5.57 2.79
N LEU A 270 6.94 -6.81 2.58
CA LEU A 270 8.37 -7.13 2.46
C LEU A 270 9.00 -6.46 1.24
N SER A 271 8.28 -6.38 0.11
CA SER A 271 8.76 -5.69 -1.09
C SER A 271 8.94 -4.19 -0.84
N TRP A 272 8.00 -3.58 -0.11
CA TRP A 272 8.04 -2.17 0.26
C TRP A 272 9.20 -1.88 1.19
N GLN A 273 9.41 -2.71 2.22
CA GLN A 273 10.56 -2.61 3.11
C GLN A 273 11.90 -2.71 2.36
N ARG A 274 12.01 -3.63 1.38
CA ARG A 274 13.23 -3.74 0.54
C ARG A 274 13.46 -2.50 -0.31
N ARG A 275 12.40 -1.92 -0.89
CA ARG A 275 12.48 -0.67 -1.68
C ARG A 275 12.96 0.50 -0.82
N LEU A 276 12.44 0.63 0.40
CA LEU A 276 12.90 1.66 1.35
C LEU A 276 14.34 1.47 1.79
N LYS A 277 14.76 0.23 2.11
CA LYS A 277 16.17 -0.07 2.43
C LYS A 277 17.10 0.22 1.25
N ARG A 278 16.66 -0.05 0.02
CA ARG A 278 17.43 0.29 -1.19
C ARG A 278 17.55 1.81 -1.38
N ARG A 279 16.44 2.55 -1.23
CA ARG A 279 16.44 4.02 -1.33
C ARG A 279 17.31 4.68 -0.26
N SER A 280 17.21 4.23 0.99
CA SER A 280 18.06 4.74 2.08
C SER A 280 19.54 4.44 1.88
N ARG A 281 19.90 3.25 1.37
CA ARG A 281 21.30 2.94 1.00
C ARG A 281 21.83 3.82 -0.12
N ILE A 282 21.02 4.07 -1.15
CA ILE A 282 21.39 4.98 -2.26
C ILE A 282 21.59 6.40 -1.72
N PHE A 283 20.66 6.88 -0.89
CA PHE A 283 20.76 8.19 -0.27
C PHE A 283 22.03 8.31 0.60
N LEU A 284 22.31 7.31 1.44
CA LEU A 284 23.52 7.28 2.27
C LEU A 284 24.80 7.30 1.40
N ALA A 285 24.82 6.54 0.31
CA ALA A 285 25.95 6.53 -0.62
C ALA A 285 26.17 7.90 -1.28
N LEU A 286 25.10 8.61 -1.66
CA LEU A 286 25.19 9.97 -2.19
C LEU A 286 25.71 10.98 -1.16
N VAL A 287 25.28 10.86 0.10
CA VAL A 287 25.79 11.69 1.21
C VAL A 287 27.28 11.45 1.42
N VAL A 288 27.71 10.18 1.48
CA VAL A 288 29.14 9.83 1.61
C VAL A 288 29.94 10.40 0.44
N PHE A 289 29.45 10.22 -0.80
CA PHE A 289 30.10 10.75 -2.00
C PHE A 289 30.25 12.28 -1.99
N ALA A 290 29.22 13.01 -1.53
CA ALA A 290 29.27 14.46 -1.41
C ALA A 290 30.29 14.90 -0.36
N LEU A 291 30.32 14.24 0.80
CA LEU A 291 31.28 14.52 1.87
C LEU A 291 32.73 14.24 1.43
N THR A 292 32.97 13.11 0.75
CA THR A 292 34.30 12.77 0.22
C THR A 292 34.74 13.76 -0.85
N SER A 293 33.83 14.18 -1.73
CA SER A 293 34.13 15.17 -2.77
C SER A 293 34.45 16.54 -2.17
N ALA A 294 33.69 16.98 -1.16
CA ALA A 294 33.95 18.23 -0.44
C ALA A 294 35.31 18.19 0.28
N PHE A 295 35.66 17.06 0.90
CA PHE A 295 36.94 16.86 1.55
C PHE A 295 38.12 16.90 0.56
N LEU A 296 38.02 16.18 -0.56
CA LEU A 296 39.05 16.21 -1.61
C LEU A 296 39.20 17.60 -2.22
N PHE A 297 38.09 18.32 -2.43
CA PHE A 297 38.11 19.71 -2.89
C PHE A 297 38.82 20.62 -1.88
N SER A 298 38.55 20.44 -0.58
CA SER A 298 39.24 21.19 0.49
C SER A 298 40.74 20.92 0.50
N LEU A 299 41.17 19.66 0.37
CA LEU A 299 42.59 19.28 0.25
C LEU A 299 43.24 19.89 -1.00
N TYR A 300 42.56 19.85 -2.14
CA TYR A 300 43.05 20.47 -3.37
C TYR A 300 43.23 21.99 -3.19
N ARG A 301 42.25 22.68 -2.58
CA ARG A 301 42.33 24.11 -2.28
C ARG A 301 43.48 24.43 -1.31
N TYR A 302 43.66 23.60 -0.28
CA TYR A 302 44.77 23.74 0.66
C TYR A 302 46.13 23.61 -0.03
N ASN A 303 46.31 22.60 -0.89
CA ASN A 303 47.55 22.39 -1.64
C ASN A 303 47.86 23.57 -2.59
N GLN A 304 46.85 24.11 -3.27
CA GLN A 304 46.99 25.29 -4.13
C GLN A 304 47.47 26.52 -3.34
N ILE A 305 46.88 26.78 -2.16
CA ILE A 305 47.32 27.89 -1.29
C ILE A 305 48.76 27.69 -0.83
N TRP A 306 49.11 26.46 -0.42
CA TRP A 306 50.44 26.12 0.05
C TRP A 306 51.50 26.29 -1.05
N GLN A 307 51.23 25.88 -2.29
CA GLN A 307 52.12 26.09 -3.43
C GLN A 307 52.38 27.58 -3.69
N LEU A 308 51.33 28.41 -3.64
CA LEU A 308 51.46 29.86 -3.80
C LEU A 308 52.30 30.49 -2.67
N GLU A 309 52.17 30.01 -1.44
CA GLU A 309 53.03 30.46 -0.33
C GLU A 309 54.48 30.02 -0.50
N ASP A 310 54.72 28.80 -0.94
CA ASP A 310 56.06 28.27 -1.15
C ASP A 310 56.79 28.98 -2.29
N GLU A 311 56.09 29.27 -3.39
CA GLU A 311 56.62 30.06 -4.51
C GLU A 311 56.97 31.49 -4.07
N LYS A 312 56.09 32.13 -3.27
CA LYS A 312 56.38 33.43 -2.64
C LYS A 312 57.63 33.38 -1.74
N LYS A 313 57.81 32.31 -0.95
CA LYS A 313 58.99 32.12 -0.09
C LYS A 313 60.26 31.93 -0.92
N ARG A 314 60.23 31.13 -1.98
CA ARG A 314 61.39 30.89 -2.86
C ARG A 314 61.85 32.17 -3.57
N HIS A 315 60.93 32.92 -4.16
CA HIS A 315 61.25 34.23 -4.72
C HIS A 315 61.89 35.17 -3.69
N LEU A 316 61.46 35.10 -2.43
CA LEU A 316 62.06 35.90 -1.37
C LEU A 316 63.49 35.49 -1.03
N VAL A 317 63.77 34.19 -0.98
CA VAL A 317 65.12 33.68 -0.71
C VAL A 317 66.06 34.06 -1.85
N GLU A 318 65.62 33.96 -3.10
CA GLU A 318 66.38 34.42 -4.27
C GLU A 318 66.63 35.94 -4.21
N LEU A 319 65.61 36.73 -3.88
CA LEU A 319 65.71 38.18 -3.76
C LEU A 319 66.64 38.62 -2.63
N THR A 320 66.58 37.96 -1.46
CA THR A 320 67.47 38.25 -0.32
C THR A 320 68.90 37.81 -0.60
N GLY A 321 69.10 36.67 -1.30
CA GLY A 321 70.40 36.23 -1.78
C GLY A 321 71.01 37.21 -2.78
N TRP A 322 70.22 37.69 -3.75
CA TRP A 322 70.64 38.70 -4.73
C TRP A 322 71.00 40.04 -4.06
N ALA A 323 70.17 40.51 -3.13
CA ALA A 323 70.42 41.73 -2.36
C ALA A 323 71.70 41.63 -1.51
N HIS A 324 72.02 40.45 -0.98
CA HIS A 324 73.24 40.22 -0.21
C HIS A 324 74.50 40.21 -1.09
N GLN A 325 74.42 39.64 -2.30
CA GLN A 325 75.53 39.63 -3.25
C GLN A 325 75.81 40.99 -3.91
N ALA A 326 74.78 41.82 -4.12
CA ALA A 326 74.93 43.07 -4.86
C ALA A 326 75.77 44.13 -4.13
N GLY A 327 75.92 44.04 -2.80
CA GLY A 327 76.78 44.95 -2.01
C GLY A 327 76.41 46.44 -2.02
N ASP A 328 75.44 46.84 -2.85
CA ASP A 328 75.00 48.23 -3.05
C ASP A 328 73.56 48.39 -2.56
N HIS A 329 73.45 48.85 -1.31
CA HIS A 329 72.18 49.10 -0.64
C HIS A 329 71.24 50.05 -1.44
N LYS A 330 71.77 50.88 -2.34
CA LYS A 330 71.00 51.84 -3.13
C LYS A 330 70.15 51.20 -4.22
N GLN A 331 70.65 50.15 -4.88
CA GLN A 331 69.90 49.41 -5.91
C GLN A 331 68.78 48.56 -5.31
N VAL A 332 69.04 47.98 -4.14
CA VAL A 332 68.02 47.24 -3.37
C VAL A 332 66.85 48.16 -3.00
N ILE A 333 67.13 49.40 -2.57
CA ILE A 333 66.11 50.41 -2.22
C ILE A 333 65.30 50.86 -3.45
N GLN A 334 65.93 51.13 -4.59
CA GLN A 334 65.23 51.53 -5.82
C GLN A 334 64.32 50.41 -6.35
N TRP A 335 64.78 49.17 -6.29
CA TRP A 335 63.99 48.01 -6.71
C TRP A 335 62.78 47.79 -5.79
N ILE A 336 62.97 47.88 -4.48
CA ILE A 336 61.89 47.80 -3.48
C ILE A 336 60.79 48.85 -3.73
N GLN A 337 61.18 50.09 -4.05
CA GLN A 337 60.25 51.18 -4.34
C GLN A 337 59.48 50.93 -5.64
N LYS A 338 60.12 50.34 -6.65
CA LYS A 338 59.46 49.93 -7.91
C LYS A 338 58.47 48.78 -7.66
N TYR A 339 58.87 47.76 -6.91
CA TYR A 339 58.02 46.60 -6.60
C TYR A 339 56.77 46.96 -5.78
N ARG A 340 56.89 47.90 -4.83
CA ARG A 340 55.76 48.46 -4.06
C ARG A 340 54.74 49.19 -4.95
N LYS A 341 55.19 49.79 -6.05
CA LYS A 341 54.33 50.47 -7.03
C LYS A 341 53.55 49.49 -7.90
N GLU A 342 54.13 48.32 -8.18
CA GLU A 342 53.56 47.30 -9.07
C GLU A 342 52.66 46.28 -8.33
N LYS A 343 52.88 46.03 -7.04
CA LYS A 343 52.03 45.17 -6.19
C LYS A 343 51.56 45.91 -4.94
N ALA A 344 50.38 46.52 -5.03
CA ALA A 344 49.85 47.46 -4.04
C ALA A 344 49.39 46.85 -2.69
N GLU A 345 49.41 45.53 -2.51
CA GLU A 345 49.00 44.90 -1.25
C GLU A 345 50.08 43.93 -0.76
N ILE A 346 51.03 44.47 0.00
CA ILE A 346 51.90 43.64 0.83
C ILE A 346 51.50 43.89 2.28
N ASP A 347 51.12 42.81 2.97
CA ASP A 347 50.85 42.84 4.41
C ASP A 347 52.09 43.34 5.16
N LYS A 348 51.94 44.45 5.88
CA LYS A 348 53.02 45.08 6.65
C LYS A 348 53.64 44.12 7.66
N ASN A 349 52.86 43.19 8.22
CA ASN A 349 53.36 42.19 9.15
C ASN A 349 54.31 41.18 8.49
N TRP A 350 54.13 40.93 7.19
CA TRP A 350 54.90 39.95 6.46
C TRP A 350 56.32 40.44 6.13
N LEU A 351 56.50 41.71 5.76
CA LEU A 351 57.84 42.29 5.48
C LEU A 351 58.76 42.32 6.71
N LEU A 352 58.18 42.45 7.91
CA LEU A 352 58.90 42.49 9.19
C LEU A 352 59.60 41.18 9.55
N HIS A 353 59.23 40.06 8.91
CA HIS A 353 59.82 38.75 9.17
C HIS A 353 61.07 38.45 8.31
N PHE A 354 61.31 39.19 7.22
CA PHE A 354 62.23 38.75 6.17
C PHE A 354 63.28 39.78 5.73
N LEU A 355 63.15 41.06 6.06
CA LEU A 355 64.15 42.07 5.69
C LEU A 355 65.19 42.27 6.81
N PRO A 356 66.50 42.34 6.47
CA PRO A 356 67.55 42.74 7.41
C PRO A 356 67.35 44.16 7.98
N SER A 357 67.74 44.35 9.24
CA SER A 357 67.56 45.56 10.08
C SER A 357 67.79 46.92 9.37
N PRO A 358 68.85 47.11 8.55
CA PRO A 358 69.13 48.41 7.92
C PRO A 358 68.15 48.80 6.80
N LEU A 359 67.49 47.81 6.17
CA LEU A 359 66.64 48.04 5.00
C LEU A 359 65.21 48.44 5.38
N LEU A 360 64.73 48.04 6.56
CA LEU A 360 63.37 48.37 7.04
C LEU A 360 63.20 49.86 7.37
N HIS A 361 64.26 50.53 7.83
CA HIS A 361 64.25 51.97 8.12
C HIS A 361 63.92 52.82 6.88
N TYR A 362 64.29 52.34 5.69
CA TYR A 362 63.96 53.00 4.42
C TYR A 362 62.49 52.87 4.01
N PHE A 363 61.72 51.94 4.58
CA PHE A 363 60.29 51.78 4.27
C PHE A 363 59.39 52.67 5.13
N TRP A 364 59.76 52.92 6.40
CA TRP A 364 58.99 53.71 7.38
C TRP A 364 59.90 54.60 8.24
N PRO A 365 60.49 55.66 7.68
CA PRO A 365 61.46 56.52 8.37
C PRO A 365 60.86 57.33 9.52
N GLU A 366 59.55 57.57 9.53
CA GLU A 366 58.87 58.39 10.53
C GLU A 366 58.43 57.63 11.80
N ASP A 367 58.51 56.30 11.80
CA ASP A 367 57.92 55.47 12.86
C ASP A 367 59.00 54.91 13.81
N GLN A 368 59.53 55.78 14.70
CA GLN A 368 60.63 55.46 15.64
C GLN A 368 60.32 54.36 16.66
N LYS A 369 59.06 53.92 16.79
CA LYS A 369 58.68 52.82 17.68
C LYS A 369 59.35 51.50 17.30
N TRP A 370 59.65 51.31 16.02
CA TRP A 370 60.12 50.03 15.51
C TRP A 370 61.63 49.85 15.70
N THR A 371 62.44 50.89 15.53
CA THR A 371 63.88 50.85 15.80
C THR A 371 64.19 50.29 17.20
N TRP A 372 63.37 50.61 18.20
CA TRP A 372 63.52 50.10 19.57
C TRP A 372 63.00 48.67 19.77
N LEU A 373 61.85 48.32 19.18
CA LEU A 373 61.34 46.94 19.24
C LEU A 373 62.30 45.93 18.57
N PHE A 374 63.06 46.40 17.57
CA PHE A 374 64.04 45.60 16.82
C PHE A 374 65.40 45.52 17.51
N ALA A 375 65.92 46.62 18.07
CA ALA A 375 67.10 46.58 18.93
C ALA A 375 66.91 45.57 20.09
N TYR A 376 65.70 45.50 20.64
CA TYR A 376 65.34 44.51 21.67
C TYR A 376 65.35 43.06 21.16
N ARG A 377 64.92 42.82 19.91
CA ARG A 377 64.82 41.47 19.32
C ARG A 377 66.18 40.93 18.86
N GLU A 378 67.03 41.77 18.24
CA GLU A 378 68.43 41.45 17.93
C GLU A 378 69.24 41.25 19.21
N ALA A 379 69.13 42.14 20.20
CA ALA A 379 69.80 41.95 21.50
C ALA A 379 69.41 40.63 22.18
N ARG A 380 68.14 40.19 22.07
CA ARG A 380 67.68 38.90 22.61
C ARG A 380 68.26 37.69 21.85
N ALA A 381 68.48 37.82 20.54
CA ALA A 381 69.13 36.79 19.73
C ALA A 381 70.64 36.68 20.04
N TYR A 382 71.35 37.80 20.13
CA TYR A 382 72.78 37.83 20.51
C TYR A 382 73.02 37.43 21.98
N ARG A 383 72.07 37.70 22.88
CA ARG A 383 72.10 37.21 24.27
C ARG A 383 72.04 35.69 24.37
N LYS A 384 71.32 35.01 23.48
CA LYS A 384 71.32 33.54 23.39
C LYS A 384 72.63 32.94 22.87
N LEU A 385 73.47 33.76 22.22
CA LEU A 385 74.75 33.37 21.63
C LEU A 385 75.98 33.82 22.45
N GLY A 386 75.78 34.47 23.60
CA GLY A 386 76.86 34.89 24.50
C GLY A 386 77.72 36.07 24.03
N GLN A 387 77.34 36.76 22.94
CA GLN A 387 78.14 37.82 22.30
C GLN A 387 77.62 39.24 22.63
N TYR A 388 77.59 39.59 23.93
CA TYR A 388 76.95 40.83 24.40
C TYR A 388 77.70 42.12 24.00
N GLU A 389 79.03 42.05 23.90
CA GLU A 389 79.89 43.22 23.60
C GLU A 389 79.70 43.76 22.18
N LYS A 390 79.38 42.90 21.20
CA LYS A 390 79.11 43.31 19.82
C LYS A 390 77.85 44.16 19.69
N VAL A 391 76.83 43.89 20.52
CA VAL A 391 75.59 44.67 20.53
C VAL A 391 75.85 46.07 21.09
N LEU A 392 76.64 46.18 22.15
CA LEU A 392 77.00 47.48 22.75
C LEU A 392 77.90 48.33 21.83
N GLN A 393 78.79 47.70 21.05
CA GLN A 393 79.59 48.40 20.03
C GLN A 393 78.78 48.87 18.82
N MET A 394 77.80 48.11 18.35
CA MET A 394 77.01 48.48 17.17
C MET A 394 76.08 49.67 17.41
N TYR A 395 75.51 49.78 18.61
CA TYR A 395 74.50 50.81 18.90
C TYR A 395 75.02 51.99 19.73
N GLY A 396 76.26 51.90 20.25
CA GLY A 396 76.94 52.99 20.96
C GLY A 396 76.29 53.31 22.32
N SER A 397 77.09 53.76 23.29
CA SER A 397 76.58 54.20 24.60
C SER A 397 75.79 55.50 24.47
N LYS A 398 74.51 55.41 24.12
CA LYS A 398 73.53 56.43 24.48
C LYS A 398 72.40 55.74 25.24
N LYS A 399 72.21 56.21 26.47
CA LYS A 399 71.18 55.78 27.43
C LYS A 399 69.81 55.70 26.78
#